data_AF-A0A3B9J5Z1-F1
#
_entry.id   AF-A0A3B9J5Z1-F1
#
_cell.length_a   1.000
_cell.length_b   1.000
_cell.length_c   1.000
_cell.angle_alpha   90.00
_cell.angle_beta   90.00
_cell.angle_gamma   90.00
#
_symmetry.space_group_name_H-M   'P 1'
#
loop_
_entity.id
_entity.type
_entity.pdbx_description
1 polymer ?
#
loop_
_entity_poly.entity_id
_entity_poly.type
_entity_poly.pdbx_seq_one_letter_code
_entity_poly.pdbx_strand_id
1 'polypeptide(L)' 'MTINQEALEEVRTAVAAVRDPEYPDLNIEQLGILEDVVADAAGIRVDLIPTILGCPA' A
#
# COMPACT_ATOMS: atom_id res chain seq x y z
N MET A 1 7.70 -8.76 -18.14
CA MET A 1 8.10 -7.57 -17.36
C MET A 1 8.78 -8.11 -16.12
N THR A 2 10.04 -7.76 -15.87
CA THR A 2 10.76 -8.25 -14.68
C THR A 2 10.74 -7.14 -13.65
N ILE A 3 9.92 -7.28 -12.60
CA ILE A 3 9.91 -6.37 -11.47
C ILE A 3 11.00 -6.83 -10.51
N ASN A 4 11.93 -5.93 -10.17
CA ASN A 4 13.03 -6.21 -9.26
C ASN A 4 12.66 -5.78 -7.83
N GLN A 5 13.52 -6.15 -6.88
CA GLN A 5 13.30 -5.84 -5.47
C GLN A 5 13.34 -4.33 -5.18
N GLU A 6 14.16 -3.57 -5.91
CA GLU A 6 14.23 -2.11 -5.78
C GLU A 6 12.87 -1.46 -6.12
N ALA A 7 12.22 -1.88 -7.21
CA ALA A 7 10.89 -1.39 -7.57
C ALA A 7 9.82 -1.74 -6.52
N LEU A 8 9.94 -2.90 -5.85
CA LEU A 8 9.03 -3.26 -4.77
C LEU A 8 9.21 -2.35 -3.55
N GLU A 9 10.45 -2.04 -3.18
CA GLU A 9 10.74 -1.11 -2.07
C GLU A 9 10.31 0.33 -2.40
N GLU A 10 10.49 0.78 -3.64
CA GLU A 10 9.97 2.07 -4.11
C GLU A 10 8.45 2.16 -3.98
N VAL A 11 7.73 1.13 -4.44
CA VAL A 11 6.26 1.09 -4.31
C VAL A 11 5.84 1.01 -2.85
N ARG A 12 6.50 0.18 -2.04
CA ARG A 12 6.24 0.09 -0.59
C ARG A 12 6.36 1.46 0.07
N THR A 13 7.42 2.21 -0.26
CA THR A 13 7.68 3.56 0.26
C THR A 13 6.63 4.56 -0.21
N ALA A 14 6.25 4.50 -1.49
CA ALA A 14 5.22 5.38 -2.05
C ALA A 14 3.85 5.14 -1.40
N VAL A 15 3.45 3.88 -1.24
CA VAL A 15 2.18 3.51 -0.59
C VAL A 15 2.19 3.89 0.89
N ALA A 16 3.28 3.62 1.61
CA ALA A 16 3.44 3.96 3.03
C ALA A 16 3.17 5.45 3.32
N ALA A 17 3.52 6.34 2.38
CA ALA A 17 3.34 7.78 2.52
C ALA A 17 1.91 8.29 2.22
N VAL A 18 1.03 7.45 1.67
CA VAL A 18 -0.36 7.85 1.34
C VAL A 18 -1.13 8.12 2.63
N ARG A 19 -1.80 9.27 2.68
CA ARG A 19 -2.68 9.65 3.78
C ARG A 19 -4.05 9.00 3.62
N ASP A 20 -4.56 8.50 4.73
CA ASP A 20 -5.89 7.90 4.79
C ASP A 20 -6.95 9.01 4.83
N PRO A 21 -7.99 8.97 3.99
CA PRO A 21 -9.02 10.01 3.95
C PRO A 21 -9.92 10.02 5.20
N GLU A 22 -10.07 8.90 5.89
CA GLU A 22 -10.81 8.78 7.16
C GLU A 22 -9.99 9.31 8.34
N TYR A 23 -8.66 9.19 8.30
CA TYR A 23 -7.70 9.73 9.25
C TYR A 23 -6.68 10.67 8.58
N PRO A 24 -7.05 11.91 8.22
CA PRO A 24 -6.23 12.80 7.39
C PRO A 24 -4.83 13.13 7.92
N ASP A 25 -4.64 12.99 9.22
CA ASP A 25 -3.37 13.23 9.91
C ASP A 25 -2.44 12.00 9.92
N LEU A 26 -2.95 10.82 9.56
CA LEU A 26 -2.23 9.56 9.56
C LEU A 26 -2.06 9.02 8.14
N ASN A 27 -0.91 8.40 7.89
CA ASN A 27 -0.63 7.67 6.67
C ASN A 27 -0.75 6.15 6.86
N ILE A 28 -0.71 5.41 5.76
CA ILE A 28 -0.82 3.95 5.72
C ILE A 28 0.23 3.27 6.64
N GLU A 29 1.47 3.79 6.68
CA GLU A 29 2.52 3.25 7.54
C GLU A 29 2.21 3.45 9.04
N GLN A 30 1.78 4.66 9.42
CA GLN A 30 1.41 5.00 10.79
C GLN A 30 0.19 4.21 11.27
N LEU A 31 -0.75 3.92 10.36
CA LEU A 31 -1.91 3.08 10.63
C LEU A 31 -1.55 1.60 10.74
N GLY A 32 -0.40 1.18 10.19
CA GLY A 32 0.04 -0.22 10.21
C GLY A 32 -0.84 -1.15 9.38
N ILE A 33 -1.48 -0.62 8.33
CA ILE A 33 -2.48 -1.35 7.52
C ILE A 33 -1.93 -1.95 6.23
N LEU A 34 -0.65 -1.73 5.90
CA LEU A 34 0.03 -2.36 4.76
C LEU A 34 0.49 -3.77 5.14
N GLU A 35 -0.10 -4.79 4.52
CA GLU A 35 0.23 -6.19 4.79
C GLU A 35 1.40 -6.65 3.92
N ASP A 36 1.29 -6.48 2.60
CA ASP A 36 2.29 -6.99 1.66
C ASP A 36 2.36 -6.18 0.36
N VAL A 37 3.52 -6.25 -0.30
CA VAL A 37 3.78 -5.68 -1.62
C VAL A 37 4.53 -6.73 -2.44
N VAL A 38 3.85 -7.34 -3.40
CA VAL A 38 4.39 -8.46 -4.16
C VAL A 38 4.37 -8.19 -5.66
N ALA A 39 5.38 -8.68 -6.37
CA ALA A 39 5.38 -8.70 -7.82
C ALA A 39 4.70 -9.97 -8.33
N ASP A 40 3.84 -9.83 -9.34
CA ASP A 40 3.25 -10.93 -10.08
C ASP A 40 3.47 -10.78 -11.60
N ALA A 41 2.88 -11.68 -12.39
CA ALA A 41 3.04 -11.67 -13.84
C ALA A 41 2.40 -10.46 -14.54
N ALA A 42 1.46 -9.76 -13.88
CA ALA A 42 0.70 -8.63 -14.40
C ALA A 42 1.18 -7.28 -13.85
N GLY A 43 1.86 -7.23 -12.70
CA GLY A 43 2.34 -6.00 -12.10
C GLY A 43 2.76 -6.15 -10.64
N ILE A 44 2.49 -5.11 -9.84
CA ILE A 44 2.70 -5.10 -8.39
C ILE A 44 1.33 -5.13 -7.73
N ARG A 45 1.12 -6.10 -6.83
CA ARG A 45 -0.05 -6.19 -5.97
C ARG A 45 0.31 -5.64 -4.59
N VAL A 46 -0.57 -4.82 -4.04
CA VAL A 46 -0.46 -4.23 -2.71
C VAL A 46 -1.65 -4.70 -1.90
N ASP A 47 -1.38 -5.41 -0.81
CA ASP A 47 -2.40 -5.97 0.08
C ASP A 47 -2.53 -5.05 1.32
N LEU A 48 -3.74 -4.55 1.59
CA LEU A 48 -4.04 -3.53 2.62
C LEU A 48 -5.26 -3.94 3.44
N ILE A 49 -5.24 -3.62 4.73
CA ILE A 49 -6.41 -3.76 5.62
C ILE A 49 -7.22 -2.45 5.58
N PRO A 50 -8.53 -2.49 5.31
CA PRO A 50 -9.35 -1.29 5.33
C PRO A 50 -9.51 -0.75 6.76
N THR A 51 -9.41 0.57 6.90
CA THR A 51 -9.70 1.32 8.13
C THR A 51 -11.17 1.22 8.53
N ILE A 52 -12.09 1.20 7.55
CA ILE A 52 -13.53 1.01 7.75
C ILE A 52 -14.09 0.04 6.70
N LEU A 53 -14.86 -0.95 7.14
CA LEU A 53 -15.58 -1.86 6.26
C LEU A 53 -16.66 -1.12 5.46
N GLY A 54 -16.59 -1.19 4.14
CA GLY A 54 -17.54 -0.57 3.23
C GLY A 54 -17.16 0.83 2.74
N CYS A 55 -15.92 1.27 2.94
CA CYS A 55 -15.41 2.45 2.25
C CYS A 55 -15.32 2.18 0.73
N PRO A 56 -15.82 3.09 -0.14
CA PRO A 56 -15.74 2.92 -1.59
C PRO A 56 -14.37 3.29 -2.18
N ALA A 57 -13.47 3.83 -1.36
CA ALA A 57 -12.11 4.18 -1.74
C ALA A 57 -11.20 2.95 -1.84
#